data_AF-M4SKZ2-F1
#
_entry.id   AF-M4SKZ2-F1
#
_cell.length_a   1.000
_cell.length_b   1.000
_cell.length_c   1.000
_cell.angle_alpha   90.00
_cell.angle_beta   90.00
_cell.angle_gamma   90.00
#
_symmetry.space_group_name_H-M   'P 1'
#
loop_
_entity.id
_entity.type
_entity.pdbx_description
1 polymer ?
#
loop_
_entity_poly.entity_id
_entity_poly.type
_entity_poly.pdbx_seq_one_letter_code
_entity_poly.pdbx_strand_id
1 'polypeptide(L)'
;HMLSDVDSSECDFVYQELVKQEPRFKLIYITPEKLNNSNKLRNVILNLYNRGMISRLVIDEAHCVSQWGHDFRTDYKKMGELRNTLMPNVPCMLLTATATPRVRNDILMQMRLTVSDSSSTSSSSSSGLNGFKTAFGTAQNKLESKLSNRNYMTGGSSMQKNNQQCVFFMQSFNRENLQYKVEYKTSNSAALGKISELIKSKYANKSGIVYCISRNECEQVSDHLRKNGIKALPYHAGMDDKKRQEIQHKWTNNIDCKVVCATIAFGMGIDKPDVRYVVHLGLPKSLEGYYQESGRAGRDGGVSLCLLFYNNQDRHKWLRLMQHEQKSPNFNPTAYKTHVDNIYRMAQYCDNQ
;
A
#
# COMPACT_ATOMS: atom_id res chain seq x y z
N HIS A 1 5.02 -11.92 -17.39
CA HIS A 1 4.45 -10.64 -16.89
C HIS A 1 4.47 -9.64 -18.03
N MET A 2 3.45 -8.83 -18.23
CA MET A 2 3.40 -7.78 -19.26
C MET A 2 3.59 -6.42 -18.60
N LEU A 3 4.82 -6.15 -18.15
CA LEU A 3 5.20 -4.86 -17.56
C LEU A 3 5.52 -3.84 -18.67
N SER A 4 5.63 -2.56 -18.32
CA SER A 4 6.04 -1.51 -19.27
C SER A 4 7.41 -1.78 -19.88
N ASP A 5 8.30 -2.44 -19.13
CA ASP A 5 9.74 -2.53 -19.41
C ASP A 5 10.17 -3.92 -19.92
N VAL A 6 9.21 -4.75 -20.35
CA VAL A 6 9.48 -6.08 -20.92
C VAL A 6 10.00 -5.95 -22.34
N ASP A 7 10.98 -6.77 -22.71
CA ASP A 7 11.53 -6.78 -24.06
C ASP A 7 10.44 -7.01 -25.12
N SER A 8 10.62 -6.40 -26.29
CA SER A 8 9.62 -6.44 -27.36
C SER A 8 9.38 -7.86 -27.87
N SER A 9 10.43 -8.68 -27.92
CA SER A 9 10.36 -10.09 -28.33
C SER A 9 9.55 -10.96 -27.36
N GLU A 10 9.74 -10.76 -26.05
CA GLU A 10 8.97 -11.47 -25.01
C GLU A 10 7.49 -11.08 -25.03
N CYS A 11 7.20 -9.78 -25.21
CA CYS A 11 5.82 -9.31 -25.36
C CYS A 11 5.14 -9.97 -26.57
N ASP A 12 5.83 -10.09 -27.69
CA ASP A 12 5.28 -10.71 -28.90
C ASP A 12 5.04 -12.21 -28.76
N PHE A 13 5.94 -12.93 -28.09
CA PHE A 13 5.71 -14.32 -27.72
C PHE A 13 4.44 -14.49 -26.87
N VAL A 14 4.26 -13.63 -25.85
CA VAL A 14 3.06 -13.66 -25.01
C VAL A 14 1.80 -13.42 -25.85
N TYR A 15 1.80 -12.43 -26.74
CA TYR A 15 0.65 -12.17 -27.61
C TYR A 15 0.35 -13.35 -28.54
N GLN A 16 1.37 -13.95 -29.16
CA GLN A 16 1.20 -15.10 -30.05
C GLN A 16 0.62 -16.31 -29.31
N GLU A 17 1.08 -16.59 -28.10
CA GLU A 17 0.53 -17.67 -27.27
C GLU A 17 -0.93 -17.42 -26.86
N LEU A 18 -1.31 -16.19 -26.53
CA LEU A 18 -2.67 -15.85 -26.10
C LEU A 18 -3.72 -15.96 -27.22
N VAL A 19 -3.30 -15.81 -28.47
CA VAL A 19 -4.23 -15.92 -29.62
C VAL A 19 -4.46 -17.38 -30.03
N LYS A 20 -3.63 -18.33 -29.57
CA LYS A 20 -3.83 -19.77 -29.86
C LYS A 20 -5.17 -20.26 -29.34
N GLN A 21 -5.72 -21.30 -29.99
CA GLN A 21 -6.99 -21.92 -29.62
C GLN A 21 -7.03 -22.37 -28.14
N GLU A 22 -5.90 -22.86 -27.64
CA GLU A 22 -5.70 -23.21 -26.24
C GLU A 22 -4.44 -22.52 -25.70
N PRO A 23 -4.57 -21.31 -25.13
CA PRO A 23 -3.45 -20.63 -24.48
C PRO A 23 -2.96 -21.42 -23.27
N ARG A 24 -1.64 -21.57 -23.17
CA ARG A 24 -1.00 -22.30 -22.07
C ARG A 24 -0.99 -21.51 -20.76
N PHE A 25 -1.00 -20.18 -20.84
CA PHE A 25 -0.94 -19.32 -19.66
C PHE A 25 -2.21 -19.40 -18.84
N LYS A 26 -2.04 -19.64 -17.53
CA LYS A 26 -3.13 -19.65 -16.54
C LYS A 26 -3.27 -18.34 -15.77
N LEU A 27 -2.17 -17.57 -15.68
CA LEU A 27 -2.12 -16.27 -15.00
C LEU A 27 -1.34 -15.27 -15.85
N ILE A 28 -1.87 -14.05 -15.97
CA ILE A 28 -1.23 -12.96 -16.71
C ILE A 28 -1.28 -11.72 -15.82
N TYR A 29 -0.09 -11.21 -15.48
CA TYR A 29 0.06 -9.96 -14.75
C TYR A 29 0.28 -8.81 -15.73
N ILE A 30 -0.48 -7.73 -15.55
CA ILE A 30 -0.53 -6.58 -16.43
C ILE A 30 -0.53 -5.31 -15.56
N THR A 31 0.23 -4.29 -15.93
CA THR A 31 0.13 -3.00 -15.24
C THR A 31 -1.04 -2.16 -15.79
N PRO A 32 -1.70 -1.32 -14.96
CA PRO A 32 -2.79 -0.46 -15.42
C PRO A 32 -2.41 0.42 -16.62
N GLU A 33 -1.18 0.93 -16.64
CA GLU A 33 -0.65 1.78 -17.71
C GLU A 33 -0.60 1.02 -19.05
N LYS A 34 -0.15 -0.25 -19.02
CA LYS A 34 -0.09 -1.09 -20.22
C LYS A 34 -1.50 -1.37 -20.76
N LEU A 35 -2.45 -1.67 -19.87
CA LEU A 35 -3.85 -1.88 -20.24
C LEU A 35 -4.51 -0.59 -20.77
N ASN A 36 -4.11 0.57 -20.25
CA ASN A 36 -4.60 1.88 -20.67
C ASN A 36 -4.04 2.34 -22.02
N ASN A 37 -2.80 1.97 -22.35
CA ASN A 37 -2.09 2.54 -23.49
C ASN A 37 -1.91 1.55 -24.66
N SER A 38 -2.13 0.25 -24.46
CA SER A 38 -1.92 -0.77 -25.51
C SER A 38 -3.23 -1.26 -26.14
N ASN A 39 -3.54 -0.77 -27.34
CA ASN A 39 -4.67 -1.30 -28.14
C ASN A 39 -4.47 -2.77 -28.52
N LYS A 40 -3.22 -3.19 -28.79
CA LYS A 40 -2.89 -4.60 -29.06
C LYS A 40 -3.31 -5.50 -27.89
N LEU A 41 -2.95 -5.12 -26.67
CA LEU A 41 -3.35 -5.87 -25.47
C LEU A 41 -4.86 -5.90 -25.27
N ARG A 42 -5.55 -4.77 -25.45
CA ARG A 42 -7.02 -4.71 -25.35
C ARG A 42 -7.70 -5.64 -26.35
N ASN A 43 -7.21 -5.69 -27.59
CA ASN A 43 -7.75 -6.57 -28.62
C ASN A 43 -7.53 -8.06 -28.27
N VAL A 44 -6.38 -8.41 -27.69
CA VAL A 44 -6.11 -9.78 -27.22
C VAL A 44 -7.03 -10.15 -26.05
N ILE A 45 -7.22 -9.24 -25.09
CA ILE A 45 -8.16 -9.46 -23.97
C ILE A 45 -9.59 -9.63 -24.49
N LEU A 46 -10.02 -8.80 -25.44
CA LEU A 46 -11.35 -8.91 -26.04
C LEU A 46 -11.52 -10.24 -26.80
N ASN A 47 -10.48 -10.70 -27.52
CA ASN A 47 -10.50 -12.02 -28.17
C ASN A 47 -10.67 -13.16 -27.15
N LEU A 48 -9.89 -13.14 -26.06
CA LEU A 48 -10.00 -14.13 -24.98
C LEU A 48 -11.38 -14.09 -24.31
N TYR A 49 -11.93 -12.90 -24.07
CA TYR A 49 -13.26 -12.71 -23.51
C TYR A 49 -14.34 -13.30 -24.42
N ASN A 50 -14.32 -12.99 -25.72
CA ASN A 50 -15.29 -13.48 -26.70
C ASN A 50 -15.26 -15.02 -26.85
N ARG A 51 -14.12 -15.63 -26.51
CA ARG A 51 -13.93 -17.09 -26.50
C ARG A 51 -14.22 -17.73 -25.14
N GLY A 52 -14.67 -16.96 -24.16
CA GLY A 52 -14.96 -17.46 -22.81
C GLY A 52 -13.73 -17.93 -22.02
N MET A 53 -12.53 -17.45 -22.38
CA MET A 53 -11.26 -17.94 -21.80
C MET A 53 -10.76 -17.14 -20.60
N ILE A 54 -11.51 -16.11 -20.19
CA ILE A 54 -11.20 -15.31 -19.00
C ILE A 54 -12.12 -15.74 -17.88
N SER A 55 -11.57 -16.46 -16.90
CA SER A 55 -12.34 -16.94 -15.74
C SER A 55 -12.47 -15.89 -14.63
N ARG A 56 -11.49 -14.98 -14.50
CA ARG A 56 -11.44 -14.00 -13.40
C ARG A 56 -10.56 -12.80 -13.73
N LEU A 57 -10.98 -11.62 -13.26
CA LEU A 57 -10.15 -10.42 -13.15
C LEU A 57 -9.73 -10.23 -11.70
N VAL A 58 -8.44 -10.10 -11.43
CA VAL A 58 -7.91 -9.77 -10.10
C VAL A 58 -7.25 -8.40 -10.17
N ILE A 59 -7.65 -7.49 -9.28
CA ILE A 59 -7.02 -6.17 -9.12
C ILE A 59 -6.32 -6.18 -7.77
N ASP A 60 -5.01 -6.26 -7.83
CA ASP A 60 -4.15 -6.09 -6.67
C ASP A 60 -4.03 -4.60 -6.30
N GLU A 61 -3.72 -4.31 -5.04
CA GLU A 61 -3.65 -2.96 -4.48
C GLU A 61 -4.83 -2.04 -4.86
N ALA A 62 -6.05 -2.57 -4.78
CA ALA A 62 -7.28 -1.89 -5.21
C ALA A 62 -7.50 -0.50 -4.56
N HIS A 63 -6.85 -0.20 -3.44
CA HIS A 63 -6.86 1.12 -2.82
C HIS A 63 -6.28 2.22 -3.73
N CYS A 64 -5.43 1.88 -4.72
CA CYS A 64 -4.85 2.82 -5.68
C CYS A 64 -5.91 3.52 -6.55
N VAL A 65 -7.09 2.92 -6.70
CA VAL A 65 -8.22 3.51 -7.42
C VAL A 65 -8.78 4.74 -6.68
N SER A 66 -8.68 4.74 -5.35
CA SER A 66 -9.25 5.79 -4.51
C SER A 66 -8.31 6.98 -4.34
N GLN A 67 -8.81 8.18 -4.56
CA GLN A 67 -8.07 9.42 -4.26
C GLN A 67 -7.84 9.65 -2.75
N TRP A 68 -8.55 8.88 -1.93
CA TRP A 68 -8.41 8.86 -0.48
C TRP A 68 -7.45 7.76 -0.01
N GLY A 69 -6.96 6.92 -0.92
CA GLY A 69 -5.88 5.97 -0.66
C GLY A 69 -4.53 6.67 -0.53
N HIS A 70 -3.58 6.02 0.14
CA HIS A 70 -2.24 6.58 0.36
C HIS A 70 -1.32 6.46 -0.86
N ASP A 71 -1.62 5.58 -1.81
CA ASP A 71 -0.91 5.41 -3.10
C ASP A 71 -1.87 5.56 -4.30
N PHE A 72 -2.61 6.67 -4.38
CA PHE A 72 -3.52 6.93 -5.49
C PHE A 72 -2.78 6.95 -6.84
N ARG A 73 -3.30 6.20 -7.82
CA ARG A 73 -2.77 6.15 -9.19
C ARG A 73 -3.86 6.45 -10.22
N THR A 74 -3.59 7.40 -11.10
CA THR A 74 -4.55 7.85 -12.12
C THR A 74 -4.99 6.73 -13.06
N ASP A 75 -4.08 5.83 -13.43
CA ASP A 75 -4.36 4.73 -14.35
C ASP A 75 -5.35 3.71 -13.79
N TYR A 76 -5.42 3.57 -12.46
CA TYR A 76 -6.40 2.72 -11.79
C TYR A 76 -7.83 3.24 -11.93
N LYS A 77 -8.06 4.55 -12.11
CA LYS A 77 -9.43 5.10 -12.27
C LYS A 77 -10.14 4.56 -13.51
N LYS A 78 -9.41 4.25 -14.57
CA LYS A 78 -9.97 3.73 -15.82
C LYS A 78 -10.37 2.25 -15.71
N MET A 79 -9.93 1.55 -14.66
CA MET A 79 -10.17 0.11 -14.50
C MET A 79 -11.65 -0.26 -14.41
N GLY A 80 -12.47 0.56 -13.77
CA GLY A 80 -13.91 0.33 -13.69
C GLY A 80 -14.60 0.36 -15.06
N GLU A 81 -14.21 1.32 -15.91
CA GLU A 81 -14.72 1.44 -17.27
C GLU A 81 -14.18 0.32 -18.17
N LEU A 82 -12.88 0.03 -18.10
CA LEU A 82 -12.26 -1.03 -18.89
C LEU A 82 -12.83 -2.40 -18.55
N ARG A 83 -13.10 -2.69 -17.28
CA ARG A 83 -13.77 -3.93 -16.89
C ARG A 83 -15.14 -4.02 -17.57
N ASN A 84 -15.94 -2.96 -17.46
CA ASN A 84 -17.30 -2.97 -18.01
C ASN A 84 -17.33 -3.03 -19.54
N THR A 85 -16.32 -2.49 -20.22
CA THR A 85 -16.27 -2.48 -21.69
C THR A 85 -15.61 -3.73 -22.27
N LEU A 86 -14.51 -4.22 -21.69
CA LEU A 86 -13.75 -5.36 -22.22
C LEU A 86 -14.20 -6.71 -21.69
N MET A 87 -14.72 -6.77 -20.46
CA MET A 87 -15.02 -8.02 -19.77
C MET A 87 -16.19 -7.92 -18.78
N PRO A 88 -17.38 -7.45 -19.21
CA PRO A 88 -18.49 -7.12 -18.31
C PRO A 88 -18.97 -8.28 -17.44
N ASN A 89 -18.92 -9.52 -17.95
CA ASN A 89 -19.44 -10.70 -17.26
C ASN A 89 -18.38 -11.49 -16.48
N VAL A 90 -17.11 -11.06 -16.52
CA VAL A 90 -16.03 -11.75 -15.80
C VAL A 90 -16.08 -11.39 -14.31
N PRO A 91 -16.09 -12.37 -13.40
CA PRO A 91 -16.01 -12.10 -11.96
C PRO A 91 -14.73 -11.34 -11.58
N CYS A 92 -14.87 -10.32 -10.73
CA CYS A 92 -13.76 -9.47 -10.29
C CYS A 92 -13.44 -9.67 -8.81
N MET A 93 -12.16 -9.79 -8.48
CA MET A 93 -11.62 -9.83 -7.12
C MET A 93 -10.76 -8.60 -6.88
N LEU A 94 -11.05 -7.85 -5.82
CA LEU A 94 -10.32 -6.64 -5.43
C LEU A 94 -9.54 -6.94 -4.14
N LEU A 95 -8.22 -6.84 -4.20
CA LEU A 95 -7.32 -7.17 -3.09
C LEU A 95 -6.63 -5.89 -2.61
N THR A 96 -6.59 -5.69 -1.29
CA THR A 96 -5.85 -4.58 -0.67
C THR A 96 -5.70 -4.81 0.84
N ALA A 97 -4.54 -4.44 1.38
CA ALA A 97 -4.31 -4.45 2.82
C ALA A 97 -4.79 -3.14 3.51
N THR A 98 -5.11 -2.10 2.75
CA THR A 98 -5.35 -0.76 3.32
C THR A 98 -6.63 -0.17 2.72
N ALA A 99 -7.77 -0.54 3.29
CA ALA A 99 -9.08 -0.06 2.84
C ALA A 99 -9.94 0.42 4.02
N THR A 100 -9.75 1.69 4.40
CA THR A 100 -10.64 2.37 5.35
C THR A 100 -12.08 2.38 4.82
N PRO A 101 -13.13 2.55 5.66
CA PRO A 101 -14.53 2.61 5.18
C PRO A 101 -14.73 3.59 4.02
N ARG A 102 -14.07 4.76 4.08
CA ARG A 102 -14.11 5.75 3.00
C ARG A 102 -13.46 5.25 1.72
N VAL A 103 -12.28 4.64 1.81
CA VAL A 103 -11.57 4.07 0.66
C VAL A 103 -12.39 2.93 0.05
N ARG A 104 -13.02 2.06 0.86
CA ARG A 104 -13.91 0.99 0.37
C ARG A 104 -15.06 1.53 -0.47
N ASN A 105 -15.75 2.55 0.03
CA ASN A 105 -16.86 3.17 -0.70
C ASN A 105 -16.38 3.79 -2.02
N ASP A 106 -15.22 4.44 -2.01
CA ASP A 106 -14.65 5.01 -3.24
C ASP A 106 -14.21 3.92 -4.23
N ILE A 107 -13.61 2.82 -3.77
CA ILE A 107 -13.32 1.65 -4.60
C ILE A 107 -14.61 1.14 -5.26
N LEU A 108 -15.69 0.95 -4.52
CA LEU A 108 -16.96 0.48 -5.08
C LEU A 108 -17.49 1.44 -6.16
N MET A 109 -17.46 2.75 -5.89
CA MET A 109 -17.92 3.76 -6.84
C MET A 109 -17.08 3.76 -8.13
N GLN A 110 -15.76 3.83 -8.01
CA GLN A 110 -14.84 3.88 -9.15
C GLN A 110 -14.86 2.56 -9.94
N MET A 111 -14.98 1.44 -9.25
CA MET A 111 -15.15 0.13 -9.87
C MET A 111 -16.58 -0.11 -10.32
N ARG A 112 -17.55 0.81 -10.15
CA ARG A 112 -18.95 0.63 -10.56
C ARG A 112 -19.55 -0.69 -10.02
N LEU A 113 -19.32 -0.99 -8.75
CA LEU A 113 -19.83 -2.16 -8.04
C LEU A 113 -20.91 -1.74 -7.04
N THR A 114 -21.82 -2.68 -6.72
CA THR A 114 -22.86 -2.50 -5.70
C THR A 114 -22.66 -3.51 -4.57
N VAL A 115 -23.08 -3.17 -3.35
CA VAL A 115 -23.03 -4.09 -2.20
C VAL A 115 -24.38 -4.80 -2.09
N SER A 116 -24.39 -6.06 -1.66
CA SER A 116 -25.63 -6.73 -1.25
C SER A 116 -25.97 -6.33 0.18
N ASP A 117 -27.20 -5.85 0.41
CA ASP A 117 -27.71 -5.61 1.77
C ASP A 117 -27.90 -6.95 2.49
N SER A 118 -26.89 -7.39 3.23
CA SER A 118 -27.03 -8.52 4.17
C SER A 118 -27.46 -8.00 5.55
N SER A 119 -28.62 -7.34 5.62
CA SER A 119 -29.24 -6.97 6.91
C SER A 119 -30.77 -7.04 6.84
N SER A 120 -31.29 -8.25 6.68
CA SER A 120 -32.58 -8.66 7.25
C SER A 120 -32.34 -9.77 8.28
N THR A 121 -31.48 -9.52 9.28
CA THR A 121 -31.51 -10.33 10.50
C THR A 121 -32.79 -10.01 11.27
N SER A 122 -33.70 -10.96 11.23
CA SER A 122 -34.85 -11.08 12.10
C SER A 122 -34.47 -10.86 13.56
N SER A 123 -35.18 -9.96 14.21
CA SER A 123 -35.21 -9.79 15.65
C SER A 123 -35.59 -11.11 16.32
N SER A 124 -34.64 -11.75 16.98
CA SER A 124 -34.90 -12.76 18.00
C SER A 124 -33.97 -12.52 19.19
N SER A 125 -34.61 -12.11 20.27
CA SER A 125 -34.10 -11.89 21.60
C SER A 125 -33.51 -13.16 22.19
N SER A 126 -32.25 -13.13 22.61
CA SER A 126 -31.81 -13.86 23.80
C SER A 126 -30.56 -13.23 24.40
N SER A 127 -30.65 -13.12 25.71
CA SER A 127 -29.80 -12.46 26.69
C SER A 127 -28.49 -13.22 26.96
N GLY A 128 -27.38 -12.50 27.07
CA GLY A 128 -26.21 -12.96 27.84
C GLY A 128 -24.85 -12.53 27.28
N LEU A 129 -24.35 -11.38 27.75
CA LEU A 129 -22.98 -11.12 28.24
C LEU A 129 -22.70 -9.61 28.16
N ASN A 130 -22.83 -8.92 29.29
CA ASN A 130 -22.29 -7.59 29.48
C ASN A 130 -20.85 -7.71 30.01
N GLY A 131 -19.88 -7.23 29.24
CA GLY A 131 -18.50 -6.99 29.69
C GLY A 131 -17.67 -6.45 28.54
N PHE A 132 -17.01 -5.29 28.75
CA PHE A 132 -16.23 -4.49 27.79
C PHE A 132 -16.99 -3.43 26.98
N LYS A 133 -17.37 -2.36 27.70
CA LYS A 133 -17.32 -0.99 27.14
C LYS A 133 -15.99 -0.36 27.58
N THR A 134 -15.03 -0.29 26.67
CA THR A 134 -13.87 0.61 26.79
C THR A 134 -13.84 1.56 25.60
N ALA A 135 -13.41 2.79 25.88
CA ALA A 135 -13.68 4.00 25.13
C ALA A 135 -13.04 4.04 23.73
N PHE A 136 -13.73 3.50 22.72
CA PHE A 136 -13.49 3.84 21.31
C PHE A 136 -14.77 3.76 20.43
N GLY A 137 -15.93 3.42 21.03
CA GLY A 137 -17.14 3.02 20.28
C GLY A 137 -18.29 4.02 20.16
N THR A 138 -18.25 5.20 20.77
CA THR A 138 -19.47 6.04 20.90
C THR A 138 -19.53 7.26 19.96
N ALA A 139 -18.46 7.58 19.23
CA ALA A 139 -18.44 8.72 18.31
C ALA A 139 -18.74 8.34 16.84
N GLN A 140 -18.48 7.09 16.44
CA GLN A 140 -18.62 6.65 15.04
C GLN A 140 -20.07 6.27 14.69
N ASN A 141 -20.79 5.61 15.60
CA ASN A 141 -22.17 5.17 15.38
C ASN A 141 -23.19 6.34 15.29
N LYS A 142 -22.84 7.51 15.85
CA LYS A 142 -23.69 8.72 15.79
C LYS A 142 -23.51 9.50 14.48
N LEU A 143 -22.43 9.23 13.73
CA LEU A 143 -22.18 9.81 12.41
C LEU A 143 -22.78 8.94 11.29
N GLU A 144 -22.79 7.62 11.47
CA GLU A 144 -23.36 6.65 10.52
C GLU A 144 -24.89 6.81 10.37
N SER A 145 -25.63 7.11 11.45
CA SER A 145 -27.08 7.38 11.36
C SER A 145 -27.44 8.73 10.70
N LYS A 146 -26.50 9.68 10.62
CA LYS A 146 -26.74 10.99 9.96
C LYS A 146 -26.33 11.02 8.49
N LEU A 147 -25.46 10.12 8.04
CA LEU A 147 -25.00 10.06 6.65
C LEU A 147 -25.91 9.20 5.74
N SER A 148 -26.78 8.36 6.32
CA SER A 148 -27.75 7.55 5.58
C SER A 148 -28.93 8.35 4.99
N ASN A 149 -29.16 9.60 5.40
CA ASN A 149 -30.38 10.36 5.07
C ASN A 149 -30.19 11.55 4.11
N ARG A 150 -29.09 11.61 3.35
CA ARG A 150 -28.99 12.58 2.24
C ARG A 150 -29.45 11.94 0.94
N ASN A 151 -30.71 12.20 0.59
CA ASN A 151 -31.25 12.07 -0.76
C ASN A 151 -30.35 12.82 -1.74
N TYR A 152 -29.61 12.10 -2.59
CA TYR A 152 -28.92 12.68 -3.74
C TYR A 152 -29.76 12.52 -4.99
N MET A 153 -30.01 13.66 -5.62
CA MET A 153 -30.90 13.88 -6.75
C MET A 153 -30.56 12.98 -7.94
N THR A 154 -31.61 12.42 -8.54
CA THR A 154 -31.61 11.75 -9.84
C THR A 154 -31.47 12.79 -10.96
N GLY A 155 -30.30 12.81 -11.60
CA GLY A 155 -30.06 13.50 -12.88
C GLY A 155 -29.56 12.49 -13.91
N GLY A 156 -30.27 12.39 -15.05
CA GLY A 156 -30.20 11.27 -15.97
C GLY A 156 -28.95 11.15 -16.83
N SER A 157 -28.48 9.91 -16.98
CA SER A 157 -28.09 9.28 -18.25
C SER A 157 -28.04 7.78 -17.99
N SER A 158 -28.81 7.01 -18.75
CA SER A 158 -28.99 5.56 -18.59
C SER A 158 -27.71 4.79 -18.91
N MET A 159 -26.78 4.71 -17.95
CA MET A 159 -25.71 3.72 -17.97
C MET A 159 -26.27 2.37 -17.52
N GLN A 160 -26.14 1.35 -18.37
CA GLN A 160 -26.43 -0.05 -18.06
C GLN A 160 -25.73 -0.44 -16.74
N LYS A 161 -26.54 -0.65 -15.70
CA LYS A 161 -26.06 -1.11 -14.39
C LYS A 161 -25.75 -2.60 -14.51
N ASN A 162 -24.46 -2.93 -14.68
CA ASN A 162 -24.02 -4.30 -14.45
C ASN A 162 -24.18 -4.59 -12.94
N ASN A 163 -25.18 -5.41 -12.61
CA ASN A 163 -25.64 -5.68 -11.25
C ASN A 163 -24.73 -6.69 -10.52
N GLN A 164 -23.41 -6.51 -10.61
CA GLN A 164 -22.44 -7.36 -9.92
C GLN A 164 -22.38 -6.95 -8.43
N GLN A 165 -22.85 -7.86 -7.58
CA GLN A 165 -22.84 -7.72 -6.13
C GLN A 165 -21.42 -7.99 -5.58
N CYS A 166 -20.93 -7.09 -4.74
CA CYS A 166 -19.63 -7.20 -4.09
C CYS A 166 -19.78 -7.84 -2.70
N VAL A 167 -18.95 -8.85 -2.41
CA VAL A 167 -18.85 -9.51 -1.10
C VAL A 167 -17.54 -9.10 -0.45
N PHE A 168 -17.59 -8.73 0.84
CA PHE A 168 -16.42 -8.32 1.61
C PHE A 168 -15.89 -9.46 2.47
N PHE A 169 -14.58 -9.71 2.35
CA PHE A 169 -13.82 -10.52 3.30
C PHE A 169 -12.82 -9.60 3.99
N MET A 170 -12.88 -9.53 5.32
CA MET A 170 -12.02 -8.66 6.11
C MET A 170 -11.41 -9.45 7.25
N GLN A 171 -10.14 -9.21 7.50
CA GLN A 171 -9.42 -9.74 8.65
C GLN A 171 -8.87 -8.57 9.47
N SER A 172 -8.71 -8.79 10.78
CA SER A 172 -8.03 -7.84 11.64
C SER A 172 -6.60 -7.62 11.16
N PHE A 173 -6.18 -6.35 11.20
CA PHE A 173 -4.80 -5.93 10.97
C PHE A 173 -3.93 -6.08 12.22
N ASN A 174 -4.46 -6.58 13.34
CA ASN A 174 -3.65 -6.69 14.54
C ASN A 174 -2.55 -7.74 14.38
N ARG A 175 -1.31 -7.35 14.67
CA ARG A 175 -0.15 -8.24 14.69
C ARG A 175 0.45 -8.23 16.08
N GLU A 176 0.04 -9.19 16.90
CA GLU A 176 0.38 -9.26 18.34
C GLU A 176 1.89 -9.38 18.59
N ASN A 177 2.65 -9.88 17.61
CA ASN A 177 4.09 -9.98 17.70
C ASN A 177 4.85 -8.67 17.43
N LEU A 178 4.16 -7.60 17.02
CA LEU A 178 4.78 -6.30 16.73
C LEU A 178 4.66 -5.34 17.92
N GLN A 179 5.80 -4.85 18.39
CA GLN A 179 5.89 -3.87 19.46
C GLN A 179 6.07 -2.47 18.87
N TYR A 180 5.02 -1.65 18.93
CA TYR A 180 5.06 -0.26 18.46
C TYR A 180 5.62 0.67 19.54
N LYS A 181 6.56 1.53 19.17
CA LYS A 181 7.12 2.56 20.06
C LYS A 181 7.38 3.85 19.28
N VAL A 182 7.00 4.98 19.86
CA VAL A 182 7.38 6.31 19.37
C VAL A 182 8.40 6.92 20.35
N GLU A 183 9.48 7.47 19.82
CA GLU A 183 10.46 8.21 20.60
C GLU A 183 10.70 9.60 20.01
N TYR A 184 10.65 10.62 20.85
CA TYR A 184 11.05 11.96 20.44
C TYR A 184 12.57 12.04 20.23
N LYS A 185 12.98 12.65 19.10
CA LYS A 185 14.39 12.93 18.79
C LYS A 185 14.67 14.42 18.81
N THR A 186 15.76 14.81 19.47
CA THR A 186 16.27 16.19 19.42
C THR A 186 16.94 16.48 18.08
N SER A 187 17.64 15.49 17.52
CA SER A 187 18.27 15.55 16.20
C SER A 187 18.36 14.16 15.57
N ASN A 188 18.56 14.12 14.25
CA ASN A 188 18.83 12.85 13.56
C ASN A 188 20.13 12.20 14.08
N SER A 189 21.14 12.98 14.46
CA SER A 189 22.40 12.44 15.00
C SER A 189 22.18 11.70 16.32
N ALA A 190 21.40 12.29 17.25
CA ALA A 190 21.04 11.63 18.50
C ALA A 190 20.24 10.33 18.27
N ALA A 191 19.30 10.36 17.32
CA ALA A 191 18.56 9.16 16.94
C ALA A 191 19.47 8.08 16.34
N LEU A 192 20.43 8.45 15.47
CA LEU A 192 21.39 7.51 14.88
C LEU A 192 22.30 6.84 15.92
N GLY A 193 22.71 7.58 16.96
CA GLY A 193 23.43 7.01 18.09
C GLY A 193 22.61 5.92 18.81
N LYS A 194 21.36 6.23 19.13
CA LYS A 194 20.41 5.26 19.74
C LYS A 194 20.17 4.05 18.84
N ILE A 195 20.02 4.25 17.53
CA ILE A 195 19.83 3.15 16.57
C ILE A 195 21.05 2.23 16.58
N SER A 196 22.26 2.79 16.54
CA SER A 196 23.51 2.00 16.57
C SER A 196 23.62 1.20 17.87
N GLU A 197 23.33 1.81 19.01
CA GLU A 197 23.34 1.15 20.32
C GLU A 197 22.29 0.04 20.40
N LEU A 198 21.07 0.30 19.96
CA LEU A 198 19.96 -0.66 19.94
C LEU A 198 20.31 -1.90 19.09
N ILE A 199 20.89 -1.68 17.91
CA ILE A 199 21.29 -2.76 17.01
C ILE A 199 22.42 -3.59 17.64
N LYS A 200 23.41 -2.95 18.25
CA LYS A 200 24.55 -3.65 18.86
C LYS A 200 24.18 -4.42 20.12
N SER A 201 23.33 -3.85 20.97
CA SER A 201 23.00 -4.41 22.28
C SER A 201 21.91 -5.48 22.19
N LYS A 202 20.79 -5.18 21.51
CA LYS A 202 19.59 -6.01 21.52
C LYS A 202 19.39 -6.83 20.25
N TYR A 203 19.80 -6.29 19.11
CA TYR A 203 19.54 -6.90 17.79
C TYR A 203 20.81 -7.30 17.04
N ALA A 204 21.86 -7.64 17.78
CA ALA A 204 23.12 -8.08 17.18
C ALA A 204 22.87 -9.25 16.22
N ASN A 205 23.41 -9.14 15.01
CA ASN A 205 23.28 -10.13 13.93
C ASN A 205 21.84 -10.41 13.43
N LYS A 206 20.84 -9.66 13.89
CA LYS A 206 19.46 -9.74 13.39
C LYS A 206 19.26 -8.82 12.19
N SER A 207 18.31 -9.17 11.33
CA SER A 207 17.96 -8.35 10.17
C SER A 207 16.99 -7.24 10.55
N GLY A 208 17.18 -6.06 9.98
CA GLY A 208 16.27 -4.94 10.16
C GLY A 208 16.26 -3.94 9.00
N ILE A 209 15.33 -2.99 9.09
CA ILE A 209 15.15 -1.92 8.11
C ILE A 209 15.18 -0.58 8.85
N VAL A 210 15.86 0.41 8.28
CA VAL A 210 15.81 1.80 8.74
C VAL A 210 15.23 2.68 7.64
N TYR A 211 13.97 3.09 7.79
CA TYR A 211 13.30 4.00 6.87
C TYR A 211 13.73 5.45 7.07
N CYS A 212 14.08 6.10 5.97
CA CYS A 212 14.56 7.47 5.88
C CYS A 212 13.66 8.29 4.95
N ILE A 213 13.60 9.61 5.17
CA ILE A 213 12.76 10.50 4.37
C ILE A 213 13.35 10.72 2.96
N SER A 214 14.69 10.78 2.85
CA SER A 214 15.37 11.14 1.58
C SER A 214 16.46 10.16 1.18
N ARG A 215 16.85 10.22 -0.10
CA ARG A 215 17.93 9.40 -0.68
C ARG A 215 19.26 9.65 0.04
N ASN A 216 19.62 10.92 0.18
CA ASN A 216 20.84 11.33 0.89
C ASN A 216 20.84 10.88 2.36
N GLU A 217 19.68 10.87 3.02
CA GLU A 217 19.59 10.37 4.40
C GLU A 217 19.88 8.86 4.47
N CYS A 218 19.41 8.06 3.50
CA CYS A 218 19.72 6.63 3.43
C CYS A 218 21.23 6.36 3.37
N GLU A 219 21.93 7.10 2.51
CA GLU A 219 23.39 7.03 2.35
C GLU A 219 24.08 7.36 3.68
N GLN A 220 23.74 8.52 4.29
CA GLN A 220 24.30 8.97 5.57
C GLN A 220 24.05 8.00 6.72
N VAL A 221 22.84 7.44 6.82
CA VAL A 221 22.51 6.44 7.85
C VAL A 221 23.34 5.18 7.63
N SER A 222 23.42 4.68 6.40
CA SER A 222 24.20 3.48 6.09
C SER A 222 25.69 3.66 6.42
N ASP A 223 26.26 4.82 6.11
CA ASP A 223 27.63 5.19 6.46
C ASP A 223 27.86 5.22 7.97
N HIS A 224 26.95 5.85 8.70
CA HIS A 224 27.03 5.93 10.16
C HIS A 224 27.00 4.55 10.81
N LEU A 225 26.09 3.68 10.37
CA LEU A 225 25.98 2.30 10.87
C LEU A 225 27.24 1.48 10.53
N ARG A 226 27.77 1.62 9.30
CA ARG A 226 29.01 0.95 8.87
C ARG A 226 30.23 1.38 9.67
N LYS A 227 30.39 2.69 9.93
CA LYS A 227 31.45 3.23 10.81
C LYS A 227 31.35 2.68 12.24
N ASN A 228 30.13 2.27 12.64
CA ASN A 228 29.86 1.62 13.90
C ASN A 228 29.99 0.09 13.85
N GLY A 229 30.48 -0.51 12.77
CA GLY A 229 30.66 -1.96 12.65
C GLY A 229 29.39 -2.75 12.32
N ILE A 230 28.32 -2.08 11.91
CA ILE A 230 27.05 -2.71 11.49
C ILE A 230 27.05 -2.88 9.97
N LYS A 231 26.76 -4.08 9.49
CA LYS A 231 26.64 -4.37 8.04
C LYS A 231 25.36 -3.75 7.48
N ALA A 232 25.44 -2.49 7.06
CA ALA A 232 24.32 -1.71 6.54
C ALA A 232 24.55 -1.24 5.10
N LEU A 233 23.50 -1.24 4.27
CA LEU A 233 23.54 -0.74 2.89
C LEU A 233 22.35 0.20 2.61
N PRO A 234 22.57 1.26 1.80
CA PRO A 234 21.52 2.17 1.39
C PRO A 234 20.63 1.54 0.30
N TYR A 235 19.36 1.90 0.24
CA TYR A 235 18.46 1.52 -0.84
C TYR A 235 17.48 2.64 -1.18
N HIS A 236 17.55 3.18 -2.40
CA HIS A 236 16.61 4.19 -2.84
C HIS A 236 16.47 4.25 -4.37
N ALA A 237 15.41 4.89 -4.86
CA ALA A 237 15.09 5.00 -6.29
C ALA A 237 16.13 5.75 -7.16
N GLY A 238 17.12 6.41 -6.56
CA GLY A 238 18.26 6.99 -7.29
C GLY A 238 19.39 6.00 -7.62
N MET A 239 19.29 4.73 -7.20
CA MET A 239 20.30 3.70 -7.49
C MET A 239 19.88 2.88 -8.70
N ASP A 240 20.87 2.39 -9.46
CA ASP A 240 20.65 1.47 -10.56
C ASP A 240 19.91 0.19 -10.12
N ASP A 241 19.04 -0.31 -10.99
CA ASP A 241 18.20 -1.48 -10.72
C ASP A 241 19.02 -2.73 -10.37
N LYS A 242 20.12 -2.94 -11.10
CA LYS A 242 21.06 -4.03 -10.82
C LYS A 242 21.65 -3.93 -9.42
N LYS A 243 21.95 -2.71 -8.96
CA LYS A 243 22.47 -2.48 -7.61
C LYS A 243 21.41 -2.68 -6.53
N ARG A 244 20.18 -2.23 -6.79
CA ARG A 244 19.03 -2.46 -5.91
C ARG A 244 18.76 -3.96 -5.73
N GLN A 245 18.77 -4.73 -6.82
CA GLN A 245 18.62 -6.19 -6.80
C GLN A 245 19.76 -6.87 -6.02
N GLU A 246 21.01 -6.46 -6.24
CA GLU A 246 22.17 -6.98 -5.50
C GLU A 246 22.03 -6.76 -3.98
N ILE A 247 21.63 -5.56 -3.56
CA ILE A 247 21.45 -5.20 -2.14
C ILE A 247 20.29 -6.00 -1.52
N GLN A 248 19.17 -6.09 -2.23
CA GLN A 248 18.02 -6.89 -1.79
C GLN A 248 18.41 -8.37 -1.63
N HIS A 249 19.17 -8.93 -2.57
CA HIS A 249 19.68 -10.30 -2.50
C HIS A 249 20.60 -10.50 -1.29
N LYS A 250 21.59 -9.61 -1.10
CA LYS A 250 22.52 -9.62 0.03
C LYS A 250 21.79 -9.61 1.37
N TRP A 251 20.84 -8.70 1.55
CA TRP A 251 20.08 -8.58 2.79
C TRP A 251 19.13 -9.75 3.03
N THR A 252 18.42 -10.22 1.99
CA THR A 252 17.48 -11.34 2.08
C THR A 252 18.20 -12.60 2.56
N ASN A 253 19.37 -12.88 1.99
CA ASN A 253 20.16 -14.07 2.27
C ASN A 253 21.17 -13.89 3.42
N ASN A 254 21.15 -12.75 4.12
CA ASN A 254 22.11 -12.44 5.19
C ASN A 254 23.59 -12.46 4.74
N ILE A 255 23.87 -12.18 3.46
CA ILE A 255 25.20 -12.15 2.86
C ILE A 255 25.70 -10.70 2.89
N ASP A 256 26.60 -10.41 3.82
CA ASP A 256 27.27 -9.11 3.94
C ASP A 256 26.37 -7.87 4.11
N CYS A 257 25.09 -8.09 4.45
CA CYS A 257 24.13 -7.04 4.79
C CYS A 257 23.14 -7.56 5.84
N LYS A 258 22.99 -6.82 6.94
CA LYS A 258 22.00 -7.07 8.00
C LYS A 258 20.95 -5.97 8.08
N VAL A 259 21.30 -4.76 7.65
CA VAL A 259 20.42 -3.59 7.75
C VAL A 259 20.30 -2.90 6.40
N VAL A 260 19.06 -2.67 5.96
CA VAL A 260 18.81 -1.83 4.79
C VAL A 260 18.32 -0.47 5.26
N CYS A 261 19.04 0.59 4.86
CA CYS A 261 18.66 1.98 5.10
C CYS A 261 17.94 2.50 3.86
N ALA A 262 16.63 2.72 3.92
CA ALA A 262 15.84 2.89 2.71
C ALA A 262 14.82 4.01 2.74
N THR A 263 14.48 4.53 1.56
CA THR A 263 13.22 5.24 1.37
C THR A 263 12.08 4.25 1.11
N ILE A 264 10.86 4.76 0.92
CA ILE A 264 9.67 3.97 0.52
C ILE A 264 9.86 3.13 -0.75
N ALA A 265 10.93 3.39 -1.54
CA ALA A 265 11.28 2.56 -2.69
C ALA A 265 11.61 1.11 -2.31
N PHE A 266 12.04 0.85 -1.06
CA PHE A 266 12.23 -0.49 -0.53
C PHE A 266 10.91 -1.01 0.04
N GLY A 267 10.04 -1.50 -0.85
CA GLY A 267 8.70 -1.91 -0.44
C GLY A 267 8.07 -3.06 -1.22
N MET A 268 8.08 -3.02 -2.56
CA MET A 268 7.47 -4.07 -3.36
C MET A 268 8.34 -5.34 -3.37
N GLY A 269 7.72 -6.51 -3.21
CA GLY A 269 8.41 -7.80 -3.37
C GLY A 269 9.38 -8.19 -2.24
N ILE A 270 9.36 -7.49 -1.10
CA ILE A 270 10.14 -7.87 0.08
C ILE A 270 9.32 -8.85 0.92
N ASP A 271 9.84 -10.07 1.08
CA ASP A 271 9.22 -11.12 1.88
C ASP A 271 10.24 -11.88 2.73
N LYS A 272 11.09 -11.13 3.45
CA LYS A 272 12.00 -11.72 4.43
C LYS A 272 11.23 -12.00 5.72
N PRO A 273 11.16 -13.25 6.21
CA PRO A 273 10.31 -13.60 7.35
C PRO A 273 10.86 -13.09 8.69
N ASP A 274 12.18 -13.02 8.83
CA ASP A 274 12.92 -12.88 10.08
C ASP A 274 13.39 -11.43 10.40
N VAL A 275 12.65 -10.42 9.94
CA VAL A 275 12.96 -9.00 10.23
C VAL A 275 12.62 -8.67 11.69
N ARG A 276 13.62 -8.40 12.53
CA ARG A 276 13.44 -8.20 13.98
C ARG A 276 13.15 -6.77 14.39
N TYR A 277 13.48 -5.81 13.55
CA TYR A 277 13.15 -4.42 13.80
C TYR A 277 12.94 -3.65 12.50
N VAL A 278 11.98 -2.73 12.54
CA VAL A 278 11.79 -1.68 11.56
C VAL A 278 11.87 -0.36 12.31
N VAL A 279 12.79 0.50 11.91
CA VAL A 279 13.00 1.82 12.51
C VAL A 279 12.66 2.88 11.49
N HIS A 280 11.88 3.89 11.87
CA HIS A 280 11.65 5.09 11.08
C HIS A 280 12.48 6.23 11.66
N LEU A 281 13.50 6.68 10.93
CA LEU A 281 14.29 7.85 11.33
C LEU A 281 13.54 9.15 11.11
N GLY A 282 12.47 9.17 10.31
CA GLY A 282 11.61 10.33 10.15
C GLY A 282 10.15 9.95 9.96
N LEU A 283 9.27 10.94 10.14
CA LEU A 283 7.82 10.76 10.06
C LEU A 283 7.40 10.11 8.73
N PRO A 284 6.63 9.01 8.74
CA PRO A 284 5.98 8.47 7.54
C PRO A 284 4.97 9.46 6.94
N LYS A 285 4.66 9.32 5.65
CA LYS A 285 3.71 10.23 4.96
C LYS A 285 2.24 10.03 5.38
N SER A 286 1.91 8.84 5.88
CA SER A 286 0.57 8.50 6.35
C SER A 286 0.62 7.35 7.35
N LEU A 287 -0.48 7.15 8.08
CA LEU A 287 -0.62 6.05 9.02
C LEU A 287 -0.67 4.70 8.28
N GLU A 288 -1.30 4.66 7.11
CA GLU A 288 -1.38 3.48 6.24
C GLU A 288 0.02 3.08 5.74
N GLY A 289 0.81 4.06 5.30
CA GLY A 289 2.20 3.85 4.90
C GLY A 289 3.05 3.34 6.05
N TYR A 290 2.94 3.97 7.23
CA TYR A 290 3.62 3.51 8.44
C TYR A 290 3.27 2.06 8.77
N TYR A 291 2.00 1.69 8.68
CA TYR A 291 1.54 0.34 8.96
C TYR A 291 2.09 -0.68 7.93
N GLN A 292 2.07 -0.35 6.63
CA GLN A 292 2.66 -1.21 5.59
C GLN A 292 4.17 -1.38 5.77
N GLU A 293 4.88 -0.30 6.10
CA GLU A 293 6.33 -0.27 6.28
C GLU A 293 6.75 -1.06 7.53
N SER A 294 6.12 -0.78 8.68
CA SER A 294 6.36 -1.48 9.95
C SER A 294 5.92 -2.95 9.90
N GLY A 295 4.86 -3.26 9.16
CA GLY A 295 4.34 -4.62 8.95
C GLY A 295 5.30 -5.56 8.19
N ARG A 296 6.45 -5.07 7.74
CA ARG A 296 7.56 -5.91 7.23
C ARG A 296 8.28 -6.66 8.33
N ALA A 297 8.15 -6.20 9.58
CA ALA A 297 8.71 -6.87 10.73
C ALA A 297 8.04 -8.23 10.98
N GLY A 298 8.86 -9.22 11.37
CA GLY A 298 8.49 -10.48 11.99
C GLY A 298 7.36 -11.25 11.33
N ARG A 299 7.39 -11.44 10.00
CA ARG A 299 6.36 -12.24 9.30
C ARG A 299 6.40 -13.72 9.70
N ASP A 300 7.49 -14.18 10.31
CA ASP A 300 7.60 -15.47 11.01
C ASP A 300 6.81 -15.56 12.34
N GLY A 301 6.15 -14.50 12.77
CA GLY A 301 5.43 -14.44 14.06
C GLY A 301 6.33 -14.17 15.28
N GLY A 302 7.65 -14.06 15.10
CA GLY A 302 8.57 -13.72 16.17
C GLY A 302 8.44 -12.27 16.62
N VAL A 303 8.67 -12.00 17.91
CA VAL A 303 8.59 -10.64 18.47
C VAL A 303 9.54 -9.70 17.73
N SER A 304 9.01 -8.58 17.26
CA SER A 304 9.76 -7.58 16.51
C SER A 304 9.37 -6.15 16.90
N LEU A 305 10.33 -5.24 16.83
CA LEU A 305 10.16 -3.83 17.21
C LEU A 305 9.84 -2.94 16.01
N CYS A 306 8.83 -2.10 16.15
CA CYS A 306 8.47 -1.03 15.22
C CYS A 306 8.72 0.32 15.92
N LEU A 307 9.91 0.89 15.74
CA LEU A 307 10.34 2.11 16.43
C LEU A 307 10.26 3.32 15.49
N LEU A 308 9.54 4.36 15.87
CA LEU A 308 9.47 5.61 15.12
C LEU A 308 10.12 6.74 15.90
N PHE A 309 11.14 7.36 15.32
CA PHE A 309 11.71 8.62 15.81
C PHE A 309 10.95 9.81 15.25
N TYR A 310 10.43 10.66 16.15
CA TYR A 310 9.60 11.79 15.78
C TYR A 310 10.17 13.12 16.30
N ASN A 311 10.05 14.17 15.48
CA ASN A 311 10.06 15.54 15.96
C ASN A 311 9.13 16.42 15.12
N ASN A 312 8.76 17.58 15.65
CA ASN A 312 7.89 18.53 14.97
C ASN A 312 8.50 19.11 13.66
N GLN A 313 9.82 19.03 13.47
CA GLN A 313 10.50 19.51 12.27
C GLN A 313 10.27 18.59 11.06
N ASP A 314 10.10 17.29 11.27
CA ASP A 314 9.85 16.31 10.21
C ASP A 314 8.55 16.62 9.45
N ARG A 315 7.50 17.09 10.14
CA ARG A 315 6.26 17.57 9.49
C ARG A 315 6.53 18.71 8.51
N HIS A 316 7.32 19.70 8.93
CA HIS A 316 7.68 20.84 8.09
C HIS A 316 8.55 20.43 6.89
N LYS A 317 9.37 19.38 7.03
CA LYS A 317 10.15 18.81 5.91
C LYS A 317 9.21 18.25 4.84
N TRP A 318 8.18 17.49 5.23
CA TRP A 318 7.19 16.98 4.28
C TRP A 318 6.38 18.07 3.60
N LEU A 319 5.86 19.04 4.36
CA LEU A 319 5.08 20.13 3.79
C LEU A 319 5.89 20.93 2.75
N ARG A 320 7.18 21.16 3.01
CA ARG A 320 8.09 21.78 2.04
C ARG A 320 8.34 20.91 0.81
N LEU A 321 8.57 19.60 0.98
CA LEU A 321 8.73 18.69 -0.16
C LEU A 321 7.48 18.66 -1.04
N MET A 322 6.29 18.70 -0.43
CA MET A 322 5.01 18.70 -1.15
C MET A 322 4.69 20.02 -1.85
N GLN A 323 5.24 21.16 -1.40
CA GLN A 323 5.07 22.44 -2.11
C GLN A 323 5.58 22.38 -3.55
N HIS A 324 6.59 21.55 -3.84
CA HIS A 324 7.05 21.34 -5.21
C HIS A 324 6.03 20.62 -6.09
N GLU A 325 5.16 19.77 -5.51
CA GLU A 325 4.09 19.09 -6.25
C GLU A 325 3.05 20.09 -6.79
N GLN A 326 2.86 21.24 -6.12
CA GLN A 326 1.96 22.30 -6.58
C GLN A 326 2.42 22.94 -7.90
N LYS A 327 3.72 22.86 -8.21
CA LYS A 327 4.29 23.38 -9.46
C LYS A 327 4.21 22.37 -10.61
N SER A 328 3.71 21.17 -10.36
CA SER A 328 3.56 20.13 -11.39
C SER A 328 2.44 20.49 -12.37
N PRO A 329 2.63 20.29 -13.69
CA PRO A 329 1.56 20.49 -14.67
C PRO A 329 0.35 19.57 -14.44
N ASN A 330 0.52 18.46 -13.71
CA ASN A 330 -0.55 17.52 -13.34
C ASN A 330 -1.02 17.70 -11.88
N PHE A 331 -0.88 18.90 -11.31
CA PHE A 331 -1.27 19.15 -9.93
C PHE A 331 -2.74 18.83 -9.67
N ASN A 332 -3.01 18.07 -8.60
CA ASN A 332 -4.35 17.72 -8.16
C ASN A 332 -4.60 18.30 -6.74
N PRO A 333 -5.40 19.36 -6.61
CA PRO A 333 -5.66 20.02 -5.32
C PRO A 333 -6.27 19.09 -4.27
N THR A 334 -7.15 18.18 -4.69
CA THR A 334 -7.82 17.23 -3.80
C THR A 334 -6.83 16.20 -3.25
N ALA A 335 -5.99 15.63 -4.12
CA ALA A 335 -4.96 14.68 -3.70
C ALA A 335 -3.93 15.35 -2.77
N TYR A 336 -3.50 16.56 -3.11
CA TYR A 336 -2.62 17.35 -2.26
C TYR A 336 -3.19 17.58 -0.86
N LYS A 337 -4.47 17.98 -0.76
CA LYS A 337 -5.14 18.15 0.54
C LYS A 337 -5.18 16.84 1.33
N THR A 338 -5.50 15.73 0.69
CA THR A 338 -5.48 14.40 1.33
C THR A 338 -4.09 14.05 1.85
N HIS A 339 -3.03 14.30 1.08
CA HIS A 339 -1.66 14.04 1.50
C HIS A 339 -1.25 14.88 2.71
N VAL A 340 -1.65 16.15 2.74
CA VAL A 340 -1.44 17.04 3.89
C VAL A 340 -2.20 16.51 5.12
N ASP A 341 -3.47 16.16 4.99
CA ASP A 341 -4.29 15.59 6.07
C ASP A 341 -3.67 14.29 6.63
N ASN A 342 -3.11 13.45 5.76
CA ASN A 342 -2.45 12.20 6.15
C ASN A 342 -1.19 12.45 7.00
N ILE A 343 -0.38 13.46 6.66
CA ILE A 343 0.77 13.85 7.47
C ILE A 343 0.31 14.35 8.85
N TYR A 344 -0.74 15.17 8.91
CA TYR A 344 -1.27 15.65 10.18
C TYR A 344 -1.78 14.51 11.06
N ARG A 345 -2.49 13.53 10.48
CA ARG A 345 -2.91 12.32 11.21
C ARG A 345 -1.72 11.50 11.72
N MET A 346 -0.67 11.36 10.91
CA MET A 346 0.53 10.63 11.33
C MET A 346 1.26 11.37 12.46
N ALA A 347 1.34 12.70 12.41
CA ALA A 347 1.88 13.51 13.49
C ALA A 347 1.02 13.37 14.78
N GLN A 348 -0.31 13.45 14.65
CA GLN A 348 -1.22 13.27 15.76
C GLN A 348 -1.10 11.88 16.40
N TYR A 349 -0.87 10.84 15.60
CA TYR A 349 -0.56 9.50 16.13
C TYR A 349 0.69 9.56 17.02
N CYS A 350 1.77 10.20 16.56
CA CYS A 350 2.99 10.34 17.36
C CYS A 350 2.80 11.16 18.63
N ASP A 351 1.98 12.22 18.59
CA ASP A 351 1.70 13.09 19.75
C ASP A 351 0.83 12.41 20.82
N ASN A 352 0.14 11.32 20.47
CA ASN A 352 -0.76 10.57 21.36
C ASN A 352 -0.12 9.30 21.97
N GLN A 353 1.16 9.03 21.68
CA GLN A 353 1.93 7.90 22.26
C GLN A 353 2.74 8.39 23.45
#